data_AF-A0A6V8E0I5-F1
#
_entry.id   AF-A0A6V8E0I5-F1
#
_cell.length_a   1.000
_cell.length_b   1.000
_cell.length_c   1.000
_cell.angle_alpha   90.00
_cell.angle_beta   90.00
_cell.angle_gamma   90.00
#
_symmetry.space_group_name_H-M   'P 1'
#
loop_
_entity.id
_entity.type
_entity.pdbx_description
1 polymer ?
#
loop_
_entity_poly.entity_id
_entity_poly.type
_entity_poly.pdbx_seq_one_letter_code
_entity_poly.pdbx_strand_id
1 'polypeptide(L)'
;WYRDGCCNTDSSDRGLHVVCCILTENFLQFAKSKGNDLITPAPHFNFPGLKPGDRWCVCARTWLDAANNGVACPVNLEATHEESLQIIPLELLEMYAE
;
A
#
# COMPACT_ATOMS: atom_id res chain seq x y z
N TRP A 1 4.56 9.02 -0.29
CA TRP A 1 5.81 8.90 -1.10
C TRP A 1 6.95 9.78 -0.56
N TYR A 2 6.70 11.05 -0.23
CA TYR A 2 7.67 12.05 0.25
C TYR A 2 8.42 11.76 1.56
N ARG A 3 8.13 10.64 2.25
CA ARG A 3 8.65 10.30 3.59
C ARG A 3 8.22 11.31 4.68
N ASP A 4 7.06 11.92 4.51
CA ASP A 4 6.40 12.85 5.43
C ASP A 4 5.43 12.16 6.42
N GLY A 5 5.30 10.83 6.33
CA GLY A 5 4.36 10.05 7.14
C GLY A 5 2.93 10.03 6.58
N CYS A 6 2.69 10.66 5.42
CA CYS A 6 1.40 10.71 4.76
C CYS A 6 1.45 10.01 3.40
N CYS A 7 0.30 9.53 2.91
CA CYS A 7 0.19 8.93 1.58
C CYS A 7 0.05 9.98 0.47
N ASN A 8 0.68 11.13 0.66
CA ASN A 8 0.79 12.20 -0.31
C ASN A 8 1.61 11.75 -1.52
N THR A 9 1.20 12.26 -2.69
CA THR A 9 1.75 11.90 -4.01
C THR A 9 1.89 13.13 -4.92
N ASP A 10 2.45 12.96 -6.11
CA ASP A 10 2.45 13.91 -7.22
C ASP A 10 2.53 13.18 -8.56
N SER A 11 2.61 13.94 -9.65
CA SER A 11 2.77 13.41 -11.01
C SER A 11 4.07 12.60 -11.23
N SER A 12 5.05 12.69 -10.32
CA SER A 12 6.34 12.00 -10.43
C SER A 12 6.31 10.61 -9.77
N ASP A 13 5.38 10.38 -8.84
CA ASP A 13 5.17 9.08 -8.19
C ASP A 13 4.46 8.10 -9.12
N ARG A 14 5.23 7.49 -10.02
CA ARG A 14 4.73 6.47 -10.97
C ARG A 14 4.18 5.21 -10.28
N GLY A 15 4.56 4.97 -9.03
CA GLY A 15 4.06 3.85 -8.21
C GLY A 15 2.68 4.14 -7.61
N LEU A 16 2.33 5.42 -7.48
CA LEU A 16 1.10 5.92 -6.86
C LEU A 16 0.92 5.33 -5.46
N HIS A 17 1.82 5.71 -4.54
CA HIS A 17 1.86 5.26 -3.14
C HIS A 17 0.81 5.98 -2.29
N VAL A 18 -0.46 5.74 -2.59
CA VAL A 18 -1.60 6.53 -2.11
C VAL A 18 -2.53 5.78 -1.15
N VAL A 19 -2.40 4.45 -1.05
CA VAL A 19 -3.28 3.63 -0.18
C VAL A 19 -2.59 3.41 1.17
N CYS A 20 -3.17 3.92 2.25
CA CYS A 20 -2.66 3.69 3.60
C CYS A 20 -3.18 2.35 4.11
N CYS A 21 -2.29 1.37 4.25
CA CYS A 21 -2.66 0.01 4.62
C CYS A 21 -2.04 -0.43 5.93
N ILE A 22 -2.75 -1.32 6.63
CA ILE A 22 -2.27 -2.04 7.80
C ILE A 22 -1.80 -3.41 7.32
N LEU A 23 -0.48 -3.56 7.19
CA LEU A 23 0.08 -4.70 6.47
C LEU A 23 -0.27 -6.02 7.13
N THR A 24 -0.54 -7.02 6.30
CA THR A 24 -0.77 -8.40 6.71
C THR A 24 0.32 -9.28 6.14
N GLU A 25 0.57 -10.45 6.76
CA GLU A 25 1.54 -11.41 6.24
C GLU A 25 1.19 -11.84 4.80
N ASN A 26 -0.08 -12.12 4.54
CA ASN A 26 -0.55 -12.53 3.22
C ASN A 26 -0.28 -11.45 2.17
N PHE A 27 -0.53 -10.18 2.49
CA PHE A 27 -0.25 -9.07 1.58
C PHE A 27 1.25 -8.91 1.32
N LEU A 28 2.09 -8.99 2.36
CA LEU A 28 3.54 -8.87 2.23
C LEU A 28 4.14 -9.97 1.35
N GLN A 29 3.72 -11.22 1.57
CA GLN A 29 4.15 -12.34 0.73
C GLN A 29 3.62 -12.21 -0.71
N PHE A 30 2.39 -11.76 -0.88
CA PHE A 30 1.82 -11.49 -2.20
C PHE A 30 2.63 -10.41 -2.94
N ALA A 31 2.85 -9.25 -2.32
CA ALA A 31 3.62 -8.16 -2.91
C ALA A 31 5.03 -8.63 -3.31
N LYS A 32 5.71 -9.38 -2.42
CA LYS A 32 7.02 -9.98 -2.71
C LYS A 32 6.97 -10.94 -3.91
N SER A 33 5.95 -11.80 -4.00
CA SER A 33 5.76 -12.71 -5.13
C SER A 33 5.56 -11.99 -6.47
N LYS A 34 5.08 -10.74 -6.43
CA LYS A 34 4.90 -9.85 -7.59
C LYS A 34 6.13 -8.97 -7.86
N GLY A 35 7.23 -9.20 -7.15
CA GLY A 35 8.47 -8.43 -7.29
C GLY A 35 8.52 -7.12 -6.49
N ASN A 36 7.53 -6.85 -5.63
CA ASN A 36 7.52 -5.72 -4.70
C ASN A 36 7.90 -6.20 -3.29
N ASP A 37 9.20 -6.41 -3.04
CA ASP A 37 9.69 -6.87 -1.74
C ASP A 37 9.64 -5.74 -0.69
N LEU A 38 8.59 -5.75 0.11
CA LEU A 38 8.39 -4.84 1.24
C LEU A 38 8.94 -5.39 2.56
N ILE A 39 9.48 -6.61 2.58
CA ILE A 39 9.90 -7.30 3.80
C ILE A 39 11.40 -7.07 4.04
N THR A 40 12.20 -7.21 2.99
CA THR A 40 13.67 -7.14 3.09
C THR A 40 14.11 -5.69 3.38
N PRO A 41 14.85 -5.42 4.48
CA PRO A 41 15.40 -4.10 4.75
C PRO A 41 16.33 -3.63 3.63
N ALA A 42 16.23 -2.36 3.24
CA ALA A 42 17.12 -1.71 2.29
C ALA A 42 17.66 -0.40 2.89
N PRO A 43 18.69 -0.47 3.76
CA PRO A 43 19.20 0.70 4.49
C PRO A 43 19.69 1.83 3.60
N HIS A 44 20.20 1.51 2.40
CA HIS A 44 20.64 2.47 1.41
C HIS A 44 19.50 3.35 0.84
N PHE A 45 18.24 2.91 0.97
CA PHE A 45 17.04 3.69 0.65
C PHE A 45 16.29 4.19 1.89
N ASN A 46 16.92 4.12 3.07
CA ASN A 46 16.28 4.39 4.36
C ASN A 46 14.97 3.59 4.53
N PHE A 47 14.98 2.33 4.07
CA PHE A 47 13.83 1.43 4.16
C PHE A 47 14.11 0.33 5.20
N PRO A 48 13.34 0.28 6.31
CA PRO A 48 13.63 -0.64 7.41
C PRO A 48 13.22 -2.09 7.12
N GLY A 49 12.44 -2.35 6.06
CA GLY A 49 11.67 -3.58 5.92
C GLY A 49 10.42 -3.53 6.81
N LEU A 50 9.33 -4.09 6.31
CA LEU A 50 8.02 -4.00 6.96
C LEU A 50 7.57 -5.36 7.48
N LYS A 51 6.69 -5.33 8.47
CA LYS A 51 6.09 -6.50 9.12
C LYS A 51 4.58 -6.35 9.26
N PRO A 52 3.85 -7.45 9.54
CA PRO A 52 2.42 -7.37 9.81
C PRO A 52 2.10 -6.39 10.95
N GLY A 53 1.06 -5.58 10.76
CA GLY A 53 0.63 -4.52 11.68
C GLY A 53 1.24 -3.14 11.40
N ASP A 54 2.30 -3.04 10.60
CA ASP A 54 2.85 -1.75 10.19
C ASP A 54 1.83 -1.00 9.32
N ARG A 55 1.77 0.33 9.50
CA ARG A 55 1.01 1.22 8.62
C ARG A 55 1.92 1.74 7.52
N TRP A 56 1.54 1.53 6.26
CA TRP A 56 2.38 1.92 5.13
C TRP A 56 1.58 2.36 3.91
N CYS A 57 2.10 3.35 3.20
CA CYS A 57 1.56 3.81 1.93
C CYS A 57 2.02 2.88 0.81
N VAL A 58 1.12 2.06 0.29
CA VAL A 58 1.40 1.10 -0.78
C VAL A 58 0.93 1.62 -2.14
N CYS A 59 1.53 1.10 -3.20
CA CYS A 59 1.11 1.37 -4.58
C CYS A 59 -0.34 0.91 -4.78
N ALA A 60 -1.20 1.78 -5.29
CA ALA A 60 -2.62 1.46 -5.53
C ALA A 60 -2.81 0.22 -6.42
N ARG A 61 -1.97 0.03 -7.45
CA ARG A 61 -2.02 -1.15 -8.32
C ARG A 61 -1.68 -2.45 -7.61
N THR A 62 -0.69 -2.43 -6.71
CA THR A 62 -0.31 -3.61 -5.92
C THR A 62 -1.44 -3.97 -4.96
N TRP A 63 -2.05 -2.97 -4.32
CA TRP A 63 -3.19 -3.20 -3.44
C TRP A 63 -4.39 -3.78 -4.20
N LEU A 64 -4.73 -3.24 -5.37
CA LEU A 64 -5.83 -3.75 -6.18
C LEU A 64 -5.60 -5.19 -6.65
N ASP A 65 -4.38 -5.52 -7.10
CA ASP A 65 -4.04 -6.91 -7.47
C ASP A 65 -4.18 -7.85 -6.25
N ALA A 66 -3.76 -7.40 -5.06
CA ALA A 66 -3.95 -8.18 -3.85
C ALA A 66 -5.45 -8.38 -3.50
N ALA A 67 -6.28 -7.35 -3.68
CA ALA A 67 -7.72 -7.43 -3.44
C ALA A 67 -8.39 -8.42 -4.40
N ASN A 68 -8.03 -8.38 -5.68
CA ASN A 68 -8.51 -9.32 -6.69
C ASN A 68 -8.09 -10.77 -6.42
N ASN A 69 -7.01 -10.99 -5.66
CA ASN A 69 -6.55 -12.30 -5.22
C ASN A 69 -6.99 -12.66 -3.79
N GLY A 70 -7.85 -11.85 -3.16
CA GLY A 70 -8.38 -12.11 -1.82
C GLY A 70 -7.36 -11.99 -0.69
N VAL A 71 -6.25 -11.28 -0.91
CA VAL A 71 -5.13 -11.13 0.05
C VAL A 71 -4.76 -9.67 0.32
N ALA A 72 -5.65 -8.73 -0.02
CA ALA A 72 -5.48 -7.33 0.35
C ALA A 72 -5.46 -7.14 1.88
N CYS A 73 -4.70 -6.14 2.31
CA CYS A 73 -4.66 -5.70 3.70
C CYS A 73 -5.77 -4.66 3.98
N PRO A 74 -6.20 -4.53 5.25
CA PRO A 74 -7.11 -3.45 5.66
C PRO A 74 -6.56 -2.06 5.32
N VAL A 75 -7.48 -1.13 5.09
CA VAL A 75 -7.19 0.24 4.64
C VAL A 75 -7.65 1.22 5.69
N ASN A 76 -6.79 2.20 5.99
CA ASN A 76 -7.23 3.40 6.70
C ASN A 76 -7.72 4.42 5.65
N LEU A 77 -9.04 4.61 5.56
CA LEU A 77 -9.63 5.51 4.56
C LEU A 77 -9.24 6.97 4.77
N GLU A 78 -9.24 7.44 6.01
CA GLU A 78 -8.92 8.83 6.35
C GLU A 78 -7.46 9.20 6.03
N ALA A 79 -6.56 8.23 6.01
CA ALA A 79 -5.15 8.39 5.65
C ALA A 79 -4.83 8.00 4.20
N THR A 80 -5.82 7.57 3.42
CA THR A 80 -5.68 7.20 2.00
C THR A 80 -5.95 8.40 1.11
N HIS A 81 -5.04 8.67 0.17
CA HIS A 81 -5.14 9.84 -0.71
C HIS A 81 -6.19 9.59 -1.81
N GLU A 82 -6.95 10.63 -2.18
CA GLU A 82 -8.07 10.53 -3.13
C GLU A 82 -7.68 10.03 -4.52
N GLU A 83 -6.44 10.29 -4.95
CA GLU A 83 -5.85 9.74 -6.19
C GLU A 83 -5.88 8.20 -6.26
N SER A 84 -6.07 7.50 -5.13
CA SER A 84 -6.36 6.06 -5.13
C SER A 84 -7.59 5.71 -5.97
N LEU A 85 -8.58 6.60 -6.04
CA LEU A 85 -9.84 6.43 -6.78
C LEU A 85 -9.67 6.42 -8.30
N GLN A 86 -8.51 6.83 -8.81
CA GLN A 86 -8.17 6.65 -10.23
C GLN A 86 -7.95 5.18 -10.60
N ILE A 87 -7.71 4.31 -9.61
CA ILE A 87 -7.37 2.90 -9.81
C ILE A 87 -8.35 1.97 -9.07
N ILE A 88 -8.77 2.34 -7.87
CA ILE A 88 -9.56 1.50 -6.97
C ILE A 88 -10.92 2.16 -6.72
N PRO A 89 -12.05 1.49 -7.00
CA PRO A 89 -13.37 2.03 -6.65
C PRO A 89 -13.49 2.29 -5.14
N LEU A 90 -14.19 3.36 -4.76
CA LEU A 90 -14.38 3.73 -3.35
C LEU A 90 -15.04 2.60 -2.56
N GLU A 91 -16.05 1.95 -3.15
CA GLU A 91 -16.80 0.88 -2.51
C GLU A 91 -15.88 -0.31 -2.15
N LEU A 92 -14.86 -0.58 -2.97
CA LEU A 92 -13.90 -1.63 -2.68
C LEU A 92 -12.95 -1.22 -1.54
N LEU A 93 -12.56 0.05 -1.46
CA LEU A 93 -11.78 0.54 -0.31
C LEU A 93 -12.61 0.46 0.98
N GLU A 94 -13.89 0.84 0.94
CA GLU A 94 -14.82 0.78 2.07
C GLU A 94 -15.02 -0.65 2.58
N MET A 95 -15.07 -1.64 1.69
CA MET A 95 -15.15 -3.06 2.08
C MET A 95 -13.94 -3.54 2.90
N TYR A 96 -12.80 -2.87 2.80
CA TYR A 96 -11.56 -3.19 3.50
C TYR A 96 -11.19 -2.15 4.58
N ALA A 97 -12.09 -1.21 4.88
CA ALA A 97 -11.86 -0.20 5.92
C ALA A 97 -11.69 -0.85 7.30
N GLU A 98 -10.72 -0.35 8.09
CA GLU A 98 -10.54 -0.73 9.50
C GLU A 98 -11.42 0.06 10.48
#